data_AF-T2JU52-F1
#
_entry.id   AF-T2JU52-F1
#
_cell.length_a   1.000
_cell.length_b   1.000
_cell.length_c   1.000
_cell.angle_alpha   90.00
_cell.angle_beta   90.00
_cell.angle_gamma   90.00
#
_symmetry.space_group_name_H-M   'P 1'
#
loop_
_entity.id
_entity.type
_entity.pdbx_description
1 polymer ?
#
loop_
_entity_poly.entity_id
_entity_poly.type
_entity_poly.pdbx_seq_one_letter_code
_entity_poly.pdbx_strand_id
1 'polypeptide(L)' 'MGVALGIGFEDLTLTQDAANTSIALGGDRLAILLDTTATDLSADNFVFV' A
#
# COMPACT_ATOMS: atom_id res chain seq x y z
N MET A 1 22.84 -8.55 4.25
CA MET A 1 22.03 -9.24 3.23
C MET A 1 20.65 -9.42 3.82
N GLY A 2 19.78 -8.40 3.69
CA GLY A 2 18.42 -8.46 4.21
C GLY A 2 17.59 -9.40 3.33
N VAL A 3 16.79 -10.26 3.96
CA VAL A 3 15.84 -11.11 3.24
C VAL A 3 14.76 -10.19 2.69
N ALA A 4 14.84 -9.84 1.40
CA ALA A 4 13.71 -9.30 0.67
C ALA A 4 12.68 -10.43 0.59
N LEU A 5 11.75 -10.45 1.54
CA LEU A 5 10.48 -11.15 1.33
C LEU A 5 9.89 -10.43 0.11
N GLY A 6 9.70 -11.15 -0.99
CA GLY A 6 9.26 -10.60 -2.27
C GLY A 6 7.83 -10.05 -2.18
N ILE A 7 7.67 -8.98 -1.41
CA ILE A 7 6.44 -8.24 -1.24
C ILE A 7 6.28 -7.41 -2.49
N GLY A 8 5.19 -7.67 -3.21
CA GLY A 8 4.78 -6.94 -4.38
C GLY A 8 3.63 -5.99 -4.06
N PHE A 9 3.23 -5.22 -5.06
CA PHE A 9 2.02 -4.40 -4.97
C PHE A 9 0.77 -5.27 -4.78
N GLU A 10 0.78 -6.48 -5.33
CA GLU A 10 -0.27 -7.49 -5.19
C GLU A 10 -0.50 -7.95 -3.74
N ASP A 11 0.49 -7.79 -2.86
CA ASP A 11 0.36 -8.14 -1.44
C ASP A 11 -0.25 -7.01 -0.61
N LEU A 12 -0.34 -5.80 -1.19
CA LEU A 12 -0.92 -4.64 -0.52
C LEU A 12 -2.44 -4.65 -0.64
N THR A 13 -3.09 -4.41 0.49
CA THR A 13 -4.51 -4.07 0.55
C THR A 13 -4.66 -2.56 0.63
N LEU A 14 -5.21 -1.96 -0.43
CA LEU A 14 -5.60 -0.56 -0.47
C LEU A 14 -7.09 -0.46 -0.12
N THR A 15 -7.42 0.30 0.91
CA THR A 15 -8.82 0.53 1.33
C THR A 15 -9.13 2.01 1.37
N GLN A 16 -10.16 2.42 0.64
CA GLN A 16 -10.68 3.78 0.71
C GLN A 16 -11.42 3.99 2.04
N ASP A 17 -11.07 5.04 2.76
CA ASP A 17 -11.78 5.52 3.94
C ASP A 17 -12.03 7.03 3.81
N ALA A 18 -13.27 7.37 3.44
CA ALA A 18 -13.67 8.72 3.07
C ALA A 18 -12.71 9.34 2.02
N ALA A 19 -11.97 10.40 2.38
CA ALA A 19 -11.02 11.08 1.51
C ALA A 19 -9.61 10.44 1.50
N ASN A 20 -9.36 9.46 2.38
CA ASN A 20 -8.03 8.90 2.61
C ASN A 20 -7.94 7.47 2.08
N THR A 21 -6.71 7.02 1.82
CA THR A 21 -6.44 5.62 1.49
C THR A 21 -5.57 4.99 2.57
N SER A 22 -6.05 3.89 3.16
CA SER A 22 -5.26 3.04 4.06
C SER A 22 -4.51 2.00 3.23
N ILE A 23 -3.21 1.85 3.52
CA ILE A 23 -2.36 0.79 2.97
C ILE A 23 -2.10 -0.22 4.08
N ALA A 24 -2.35 -1.49 3.81
CA ALA A 24 -2.06 -2.59 4.72
C ALA A 24 -1.35 -3.75 4.01
N LEU A 25 -0.60 -4.55 4.75
CA LEU A 25 0.06 -5.77 4.28
C LEU A 25 -0.25 -6.90 5.27
N GLY A 26 -0.83 -8.00 4.80
CA GLY A 26 -1.13 -9.15 5.67
C GLY A 26 -2.06 -8.84 6.86
N GLY A 27 -2.86 -7.77 6.78
CA GLY A 27 -3.73 -7.31 7.87
C GLY A 27 -3.11 -6.23 8.76
N ASP A 28 -1.80 -6.00 8.68
CA ASP A 28 -1.14 -4.92 9.40
C ASP A 28 -1.21 -3.61 8.62
N ARG A 29 -1.73 -2.55 9.25
CA ARG A 29 -1.78 -1.22 8.64
C ARG A 29 -0.39 -0.62 8.58
N LEU A 30 0.08 -0.32 7.37
CA LEU A 30 1.39 0.27 7.12
C LEU A 30 1.35 1.79 7.10
N ALA A 31 0.35 2.37 6.40
CA ALA A 31 0.27 3.81 6.19
C ALA A 31 -1.18 4.27 5.91
N ILE A 32 -1.40 5.58 6.06
CA ILE A 32 -2.59 6.28 5.61
C ILE A 32 -2.14 7.43 4.70
N LEU A 33 -2.60 7.43 3.46
CA LEU A 33 -2.44 8.52 2.51
C LEU A 33 -3.64 9.46 2.68
N LEU A 34 -3.35 10.70 3.05
CA LEU A 34 -4.37 11.73 3.21
C LEU A 34 -4.80 12.29 1.85
N ASP A 35 -6.10 12.58 1.70
CA ASP A 35 -6.68 13.19 0.48
C ASP A 35 -6.26 12.47 -0.82
N THR A 36 -6.16 11.14 -0.76
CA THR A 36 -5.71 10.29 -1.87
C THR A 36 -6.73 9.19 -2.11
N THR A 37 -7.15 9.03 -3.37
CA THR A 37 -8.08 7.98 -3.79
C THR A 37 -7.33 6.68 -4.09
N ALA A 38 -7.81 5.55 -3.59
CA ALA A 38 -7.17 4.25 -3.78
C ALA A 38 -7.08 3.84 -5.25
N THR A 39 -8.04 4.27 -6.08
CA THR A 39 -8.08 3.99 -7.53
C THR A 39 -7.04 4.76 -8.34
N ASP A 40 -6.46 5.81 -7.76
CA ASP A 40 -5.42 6.62 -8.40
C ASP A 40 -4.01 6.02 -8.15
N LEU A 41 -3.93 4.98 -7.30
CA LEU A 41 -2.70 4.29 -6.95
C LEU A 41 -2.50 3.03 -7.79
N SER A 42 -1.26 2.80 -8.17
CA SER A 42 -0.79 1.66 -8.95
C SER A 42 0.57 1.18 -8.45
N ALA A 43 1.04 0.04 -8.95
CA ALA A 43 2.36 -0.50 -8.59
C ALA A 43 3.51 0.49 -8.85
N ASP A 44 3.39 1.36 -9.87
CA ASP A 44 4.41 2.36 -10.21
C ASP A 44 4.58 3.45 -9.13
N ASN A 45 3.62 3.59 -8.23
CA ASN A 45 3.68 4.55 -7.13
C ASN A 45 4.47 4.03 -5.91
N PHE A 46 4.91 2.77 -5.94
CA PHE A 46 5.55 2.11 -4.80
C PHE A 46 6.94 1.59 -5.18
N VAL A 47 7.87 1.69 -4.23
CA VAL A 47 9.19 1.08 -4.32
C VAL A 47 9.31 0.06 -3.20
N PHE A 48 9.50 -1.20 -3.56
CA PHE A 48 9.72 -2.31 -2.63
C PHE A 48 11.24 -2.59 -2.58
N VAL A 49 11.83 -2.64 -1.38
CA VAL A 49 13.28 -2.84 -1.15
C VAL A 49 13.57 -3.95 -0.15
#